data_AF-A0A7X5SCI7-F1
#
_entry.id   AF-A0A7X5SCI7-F1
#
_cell.length_a   1.000
_cell.length_b   1.000
_cell.length_c   1.000
_cell.angle_alpha   90.00
_cell.angle_beta   90.00
_cell.angle_gamma   90.00
#
_symmetry.space_group_name_H-M   'P 1'
#
loop_
_entity.id
_entity.type
_entity.pdbx_description
1 polymer ?
#
loop_
_entity_poly.entity_id
_entity_poly.type
_entity_poly.pdbx_seq_one_letter_code
_entity_poly.pdbx_strand_id
1 'polypeptide(L)'
;RAEWGIEGEGFAAIYVGRIANEKNLPLAIRAFRKLQQIRPKARFVWVGDGPAREKIAHENPDFIFCGIQRGEALARHFASGDLFLFPSRSETF
;
A
#
# COMPACT_ATOMS: atom_id res chain seq x y z
N ARG A 1 -0.35 -5.63 12.67
CA ARG A 1 -0.01 -6.41 11.45
C ARG A 1 -0.82 -7.71 11.30
N ALA A 2 -1.35 -8.33 12.36
CA ALA A 2 -2.22 -9.50 12.24
C ALA A 2 -3.47 -9.25 11.36
N GLU A 3 -4.07 -8.06 11.46
CA GLU A 3 -5.18 -7.62 10.59
C GLU A 3 -4.83 -7.58 9.09
N TRP A 4 -3.53 -7.56 8.76
CA TRP A 4 -3.03 -7.60 7.39
C TRP A 4 -2.71 -9.03 6.94
N GLY A 5 -3.02 -10.05 7.75
CA GLY A 5 -2.64 -11.44 7.49
C GLY A 5 -1.12 -11.63 7.41
N ILE A 6 -0.36 -10.81 8.16
CA ILE A 6 1.09 -10.88 8.27
C ILE A 6 1.44 -11.53 9.60
N GLU A 7 2.08 -12.68 9.52
CA GLU A 7 2.57 -13.47 10.65
C GLU A 7 4.10 -13.45 10.70
N GLY A 8 4.68 -13.52 11.90
CA GLY A 8 6.13 -13.59 12.11
C GLY A 8 6.91 -12.49 11.38
N GLU A 9 7.91 -12.89 10.59
CA GLU A 9 8.76 -12.03 9.76
C GLU A 9 8.14 -11.64 8.41
N GLY A 10 6.81 -11.69 8.28
CA GLY A 10 6.14 -11.28 7.06
C GLY A 10 6.38 -9.80 6.73
N PHE A 11 6.38 -9.47 5.43
CA PHE A 11 6.81 -8.17 4.91
C PHE A 11 5.62 -7.31 4.45
N ALA A 12 5.53 -6.08 4.93
CA ALA A 12 4.51 -5.10 4.61
C ALA A 12 5.08 -3.98 3.72
N ALA A 13 4.70 -3.95 2.44
CA ALA A 13 4.79 -2.74 1.66
C ALA A 13 3.54 -1.89 1.94
N ILE A 14 3.71 -0.57 2.07
CA ILE A 14 2.63 0.35 2.37
C ILE A 14 2.55 1.49 1.35
N TYR A 15 1.35 1.87 0.97
CA TYR A 15 1.05 3.13 0.28
C TYR A 15 0.15 3.95 1.20
N VAL A 16 0.48 5.24 1.33
CA VAL A 16 -0.31 6.18 2.13
C VAL A 16 -0.61 7.41 1.30
N GLY A 17 -1.89 7.69 1.08
CA GLY A 17 -2.33 8.88 0.36
C GLY A 17 -3.62 8.69 -0.42
N ARG A 18 -3.96 9.70 -1.23
CA ARG A 18 -5.13 9.64 -2.13
C ARG A 18 -4.90 8.55 -3.19
N ILE A 19 -5.84 7.63 -3.37
CA ILE A 19 -5.77 6.55 -4.36
C ILE A 19 -6.36 7.07 -5.67
N ALA A 20 -5.55 7.81 -6.43
CA ALA A 20 -5.96 8.48 -7.65
C ALA A 20 -4.88 8.39 -8.74
N ASN A 21 -5.30 8.48 -10.00
CA ASN A 21 -4.46 8.17 -11.16
C ASN A 21 -3.24 9.08 -11.29
N GLU A 22 -3.35 10.34 -10.86
CA GLU A 22 -2.26 11.32 -10.82
C GLU A 22 -1.09 10.88 -9.93
N LYS A 23 -1.31 9.93 -9.01
CA LYS A 23 -0.27 9.38 -8.12
C LYS A 23 0.55 8.28 -8.75
N ASN A 24 0.43 8.00 -10.05
CA ASN A 24 1.25 7.02 -10.76
C ASN A 24 1.22 5.61 -10.10
N LEU A 25 0.04 5.25 -9.58
CA LEU A 25 -0.22 3.98 -8.88
C LEU A 25 0.21 2.72 -9.64
N PRO A 26 0.11 2.65 -10.99
CA PRO A 26 0.60 1.49 -11.73
C PRO A 26 2.08 1.17 -11.50
N LEU A 27 2.92 2.18 -11.20
CA LEU A 27 4.32 1.96 -10.86
C LEU A 27 4.46 1.24 -9.51
N ALA A 28 3.75 1.69 -8.47
CA ALA A 28 3.79 1.03 -7.16
C ALA A 28 3.26 -0.40 -7.22
N ILE A 29 2.20 -0.65 -8.01
CA ILE A 29 1.67 -1.99 -8.22
C ILE A 29 2.72 -2.88 -8.90
N ARG A 30 3.34 -2.44 -10.00
CA ARG A 30 4.38 -3.22 -10.68
C ARG A 30 5.60 -3.47 -9.78
N ALA A 31 6.03 -2.47 -9.03
CA ALA A 31 7.13 -2.60 -8.08
C ALA A 31 6.82 -3.63 -6.99
N PHE A 32 5.62 -3.58 -6.42
CA PHE A 32 5.17 -4.58 -5.44
C PHE A 32 5.08 -5.99 -6.05
N ARG A 33 4.55 -6.14 -7.27
CA ARG A 33 4.50 -7.45 -7.95
C ARG A 33 5.90 -8.03 -8.16
N LYS A 34 6.90 -7.20 -8.48
CA LYS A 34 8.30 -7.63 -8.56
C LYS A 34 8.86 -8.02 -7.19
N LEU A 35 8.55 -7.26 -6.14
CA LEU A 35 8.91 -7.65 -4.77
C LEU A 35 8.27 -8.98 -4.36
N GLN A 36 7.01 -9.20 -4.71
CA GLN A 36 6.26 -10.42 -4.38
C GLN A 36 6.84 -11.67 -5.06
N GLN A 37 7.50 -11.52 -6.22
CA GLN A 37 8.27 -12.61 -6.85
C GLN A 37 9.45 -13.07 -5.98
N ILE A 38 10.03 -12.17 -5.18
CA ILE A 38 11.17 -12.46 -4.27
C ILE A 38 10.65 -12.84 -2.88
N ARG A 39 9.55 -12.22 -2.44
CA ARG A 39 8.90 -12.45 -1.14
C ARG A 39 7.41 -12.81 -1.36
N PRO A 40 7.07 -14.07 -1.64
CA PRO A 40 5.70 -14.47 -1.98
C PRO A 40 4.65 -14.18 -0.91
N LYS A 41 5.06 -14.12 0.37
CA LYS A 41 4.19 -13.79 1.50
C LYS A 41 4.09 -12.28 1.79
N ALA A 42 4.77 -11.43 1.03
CA ALA A 42 4.66 -9.99 1.20
C ALA A 42 3.22 -9.53 0.95
N ARG A 43 2.79 -8.51 1.70
CA ARG A 43 1.47 -7.90 1.60
C ARG A 43 1.62 -6.44 1.21
N PHE A 44 0.67 -5.96 0.40
CA PHE A 44 0.60 -4.55 0.03
C PHE A 44 -0.62 -3.91 0.71
N VAL A 45 -0.34 -2.97 1.60
CA VAL A 45 -1.34 -2.27 2.40
C VAL A 45 -1.52 -0.85 1.89
N TRP A 46 -2.77 -0.49 1.62
CA TRP A 46 -3.19 0.79 1.08
C TRP A 46 -3.96 1.56 2.14
N VAL A 47 -3.39 2.67 2.59
CA VAL A 47 -3.98 3.57 3.57
C VAL A 47 -4.41 4.85 2.86
N GLY A 48 -5.69 5.13 2.89
CA GLY A 48 -6.33 6.21 2.16
C GLY A 48 -7.46 5.72 1.27
N ASP A 49 -7.92 6.62 0.42
CA ASP A 49 -9.06 6.39 -0.46
C ASP A 49 -8.94 7.27 -1.71
N GLY A 50 -9.77 7.00 -2.72
CA GLY A 50 -9.85 7.79 -3.92
C GLY A 50 -10.50 7.05 -5.09
N PRO A 51 -10.70 7.75 -6.21
CA PRO A 51 -11.47 7.25 -7.35
C PRO A 51 -10.88 5.99 -8.00
N ALA A 52 -9.60 5.69 -7.80
CA ALA A 52 -8.97 4.50 -8.36
C ALA A 52 -9.05 3.27 -7.43
N ARG A 53 -9.54 3.42 -6.19
CA ARG A 53 -9.55 2.36 -5.17
C ARG A 53 -10.29 1.11 -5.64
N GLU A 54 -11.56 1.25 -6.03
CA GLU A 54 -12.42 0.10 -6.37
C GLU A 54 -11.84 -0.72 -7.52
N LYS A 55 -11.38 -0.04 -8.57
CA LYS A 55 -10.73 -0.68 -9.72
C LYS A 55 -9.49 -1.48 -9.29
N ILE A 56 -8.60 -0.88 -8.49
CA ILE A 56 -7.38 -1.55 -8.04
C ILE A 56 -7.73 -2.74 -7.14
N ALA A 57 -8.70 -2.60 -6.24
CA ALA A 57 -9.15 -3.68 -5.37
C ALA A 57 -9.73 -4.86 -6.17
N HIS A 58 -10.50 -4.57 -7.22
CA HIS A 58 -11.03 -5.60 -8.12
C HIS A 58 -9.93 -6.33 -8.90
N GLU A 59 -8.94 -5.59 -9.43
CA GLU A 59 -7.82 -6.15 -10.19
C GLU A 59 -6.77 -6.85 -9.31
N ASN A 60 -6.72 -6.54 -8.01
CA ASN A 60 -5.70 -7.01 -7.06
C ASN A 60 -6.37 -7.44 -5.74
N PRO A 61 -7.11 -8.57 -5.73
CA PRO A 61 -7.87 -9.00 -4.56
C PRO A 61 -7.00 -9.41 -3.36
N ASP A 62 -5.68 -9.58 -3.57
CA ASP A 62 -4.71 -9.86 -2.52
C ASP A 62 -4.21 -8.61 -1.77
N PHE A 63 -4.56 -7.41 -2.23
CA PHE A 63 -4.19 -6.16 -1.57
C PHE A 63 -5.12 -5.84 -0.40
N ILE A 64 -4.57 -5.13 0.58
CA ILE A 64 -5.29 -4.77 1.81
C ILE A 64 -5.59 -3.29 1.78
N PHE A 65 -6.85 -2.91 1.96
CA PHE A 65 -7.27 -1.52 1.94
C PHE A 65 -7.82 -1.08 3.29
N CYS A 66 -7.08 -0.23 3.99
CA CYS A 66 -7.42 0.24 5.33
C CYS A 66 -8.34 1.47 5.35
N GLY A 67 -8.66 2.05 4.17
CA GLY A 67 -9.44 3.28 4.09
C GLY A 67 -8.71 4.49 4.68
N ILE A 68 -9.43 5.58 4.91
CA ILE A 68 -8.86 6.83 5.43
C ILE A 68 -8.53 6.66 6.92
N GLN A 69 -7.28 6.90 7.29
CA GLN A 69 -6.78 6.88 8.66
C GLN A 69 -6.28 8.27 9.06
N ARG A 70 -6.38 8.63 10.35
CA ARG A 70 -5.94 9.94 10.89
C ARG A 70 -5.26 9.78 12.26
N GLY A 71 -4.49 10.79 12.66
CA GLY A 71 -3.85 10.87 13.98
C GLY A 71 -3.01 9.63 14.30
N GLU A 72 -3.14 9.12 15.52
CA GLU A 72 -2.41 7.92 15.97
C GLU A 72 -2.70 6.67 15.14
N ALA A 73 -3.92 6.52 14.60
CA ALA A 73 -4.24 5.37 13.75
C ALA A 73 -3.41 5.41 12.46
N LEU A 74 -3.25 6.60 11.85
CA LEU A 74 -2.37 6.78 10.70
C LEU A 74 -0.91 6.52 11.06
N ALA A 75 -0.44 7.07 12.19
CA ALA A 75 0.93 6.86 12.67
C ALA A 75 1.22 5.37 12.89
N ARG A 76 0.28 4.61 13.46
CA ARG A 76 0.38 3.16 13.65
C ARG A 76 0.52 2.40 12.33
N HIS A 77 -0.23 2.79 11.29
CA HIS A 77 -0.09 2.16 9.97
C HIS A 77 1.27 2.47 9.34
N PHE A 78 1.71 3.72 9.40
CA PHE A 78 3.03 4.14 8.93
C PHE A 78 4.16 3.36 9.62
N ALA A 79 4.14 3.30 10.96
CA ALA A 79 5.14 2.61 11.76
C ALA A 79 5.12 1.08 11.61
N SER A 80 4.03 0.52 11.08
CA SER A 80 3.90 -0.93 10.85
C SER A 80 4.40 -1.38 9.47
N GLY A 81 4.73 -0.46 8.56
CA GLY A 81 5.26 -0.80 7.24
C GLY A 81 6.75 -1.09 7.27
N ASP A 82 7.20 -2.06 6.47
CA ASP A 82 8.63 -2.34 6.26
C ASP A 82 9.18 -1.58 5.05
N LEU A 83 8.31 -1.18 4.11
CA LEU A 83 8.65 -0.38 2.94
C LEU A 83 7.51 0.56 2.57
N PHE A 84 7.79 1.86 2.46
CA PHE A 84 6.85 2.85 1.93
C PHE A 84 7.05 3.02 0.43
N LEU A 85 6.00 2.72 -0.36
CA LEU A 85 5.99 2.91 -1.81
C LEU A 85 5.37 4.25 -2.15
N PHE A 86 6.21 5.17 -2.62
CA PHE A 86 5.82 6.52 -2.98
C PHE A 86 6.13 6.82 -4.46
N PRO A 87 5.21 6.49 -5.39
CA PRO A 87 5.47 6.56 -6.84
C PRO A 87 5.22 7.93 -7.49
N SER A 88 5.06 9.02 -6.72
CA SER A 88 4.72 10.33 -7.27
C SER A 88 5.80 10.84 -8.23
N ARG A 89 5.39 11.44 -9.35
CA ARG A 89 6.30 12.00 -10.37
C ARG A 89 6.57 13.49 -10.19
N SER A 90 5.68 14.17 -9.49
CA SER A 90 5.80 15.58 -9.15
C SER A 90 5.74 15.70 -7.64
N GLU A 91 6.89 15.90 -7.03
CA GLU A 91 6.98 16.47 -5.70
C GLU A 91 7.88 17.70 -5.77
N THR A 92 7.37 18.77 -5.19
CA THR A 92 8.16 19.94 -4.78
C THR A 92 8.72 19.62 -3.39
N PHE A 93 10.04 19.71 -3.25
CA PHE A 93 10.78 19.54 -1.99
C PHE A 93 10.35 20.56 -0.93
#